data_AF-A0A168HPN9-F1
#
_entry.id   AF-A0A168HPN9-F1
#
_cell.length_a   1.000
_cell.length_b   1.000
_cell.length_c   1.000
_cell.angle_alpha   90.00
_cell.angle_beta   90.00
_cell.angle_gamma   90.00
#
_symmetry.space_group_name_H-M   'P 1'
#
loop_
_entity.id
_entity.type
_entity.pdbx_description
1 polymer ?
#
loop_
_entity_poly.entity_id
_entity_poly.type
_entity_poly.pdbx_seq_one_letter_code
_entity_poly.pdbx_strand_id
1 'polypeptide(L)'
;MLPDNENELLTEIGLGTKESHPKKSLIEIREFINQYYHEPLSIRQLAEMADISPKYFGDLFKRTFGMSAMNYLTNIRINHAKRYLTQSNELLRDIALKVGYADEFYFSRIFKKAVGMPPSDYVKNAKQRISSCSSSVTGQLIALNIIPISAPLDPKWTDYYYNVYSTQIKSHLNLSDPYIRSKFEANLKKLAHDRPDVIIGTDQFCPADRTLLMEIAPSFFVPTENVGWRDQLMMIAQFLDREDRAKLWIQRYNHKVQTAKDQISQALGSDRILVLRIYGNNIHMYWNRGLEDVLYQDLNLEILKRGEGSSNIVVTLDELADLNPERILLVVCPEASSRSYWLALQHSVEWIQLKAVRQRHVYHILSDPWFEYSAVATIRMLDEALLLFTGKCPNAFQDNVHGEFDRI
;
A
#
# COMPACT_ATOMS: atom_id res chain seq x y z
N MET A 1 9.30 -61.86 22.61
CA MET A 1 9.27 -62.32 21.21
C MET A 1 8.31 -61.41 20.46
N LEU A 2 8.87 -60.42 19.79
CA LEU A 2 8.20 -59.72 18.68
C LEU A 2 8.27 -60.63 17.45
N PRO A 3 7.32 -60.47 16.52
CA PRO A 3 7.75 -60.31 15.14
C PRO A 3 7.16 -59.06 14.49
N ASP A 4 8.10 -58.22 14.03
CA ASP A 4 8.15 -57.43 12.80
C ASP A 4 6.96 -57.54 11.83
N ASN A 5 6.26 -56.41 11.65
CA ASN A 5 5.22 -56.24 10.65
C ASN A 5 5.58 -55.10 9.67
N GLU A 6 6.82 -55.10 9.18
CA GLU A 6 7.34 -54.13 8.19
C GLU A 6 7.21 -54.63 6.73
N ASN A 7 6.66 -55.81 6.47
CA ASN A 7 6.69 -56.44 5.14
C ASN A 7 5.34 -56.52 4.40
N GLU A 8 4.27 -55.93 4.90
CA GLU A 8 2.97 -55.90 4.19
C GLU A 8 2.75 -54.63 3.34
N LEU A 9 3.61 -53.62 3.43
CA LEU A 9 3.50 -52.39 2.61
C LEU A 9 4.44 -52.34 1.39
N LEU A 10 5.29 -53.37 1.19
CA LEU A 10 6.32 -53.38 0.13
C LEU A 10 6.00 -54.28 -1.07
N THR A 11 4.80 -54.87 -1.12
CA THR A 11 4.36 -55.74 -2.24
C THR A 11 3.47 -55.01 -3.26
N GLU A 12 3.57 -53.68 -3.35
CA GLU A 12 2.88 -52.86 -4.36
C GLU A 12 3.86 -52.04 -5.23
N ILE A 13 5.13 -52.46 -5.30
CA ILE A 13 6.11 -51.88 -6.23
C ILE A 13 6.47 -52.95 -7.27
N GLY A 14 5.53 -53.19 -8.18
CA GLY A 14 5.75 -53.96 -9.38
C GLY A 14 6.79 -53.29 -10.28
N LEU A 15 8.01 -53.81 -10.27
CA LEU A 15 8.94 -53.67 -11.39
C LEU A 15 8.35 -54.42 -12.59
N GLY A 16 7.82 -53.67 -13.55
CA GLY A 16 7.55 -54.19 -14.90
C GLY A 16 6.14 -53.91 -15.43
N THR A 17 5.92 -52.68 -15.91
CA THR A 17 5.44 -52.31 -17.27
C THR A 17 5.12 -50.82 -17.25
N LYS A 18 5.64 -50.04 -18.21
CA LYS A 18 5.24 -48.64 -18.42
C LYS A 18 3.77 -48.61 -18.85
N GLU A 19 2.85 -48.58 -17.90
CA GLU A 19 1.50 -48.12 -18.17
C GLU A 19 1.58 -46.60 -18.42
N SER A 20 1.33 -46.22 -19.66
CA SER A 20 1.26 -44.82 -20.09
C SER A 20 0.06 -44.16 -19.43
N HIS A 21 0.26 -43.53 -18.27
CA HIS A 21 -0.73 -42.59 -17.74
C HIS A 21 -1.02 -41.55 -18.82
N PRO A 22 -2.30 -41.30 -19.19
CA PRO A 22 -2.63 -40.34 -20.22
C PRO A 22 -2.09 -38.96 -19.80
N LYS A 23 -1.32 -38.35 -20.71
CA LYS A 23 -0.73 -37.02 -20.53
C LYS A 23 -1.82 -36.03 -20.11
N LYS A 24 -1.72 -35.50 -18.89
CA LYS A 24 -2.67 -34.49 -18.43
C LYS A 24 -2.38 -33.16 -19.11
N SER A 25 -3.43 -32.53 -19.60
CA SER A 25 -3.42 -31.14 -20.05
C SER A 25 -3.16 -30.19 -18.88
N LEU A 26 -2.74 -28.96 -19.18
CA LEU A 26 -2.57 -27.92 -18.16
C LEU A 26 -3.86 -27.61 -17.40
N ILE A 27 -5.02 -27.78 -18.04
CA ILE A 27 -6.33 -27.57 -17.42
C ILE A 27 -6.59 -28.67 -16.38
N GLU A 28 -6.36 -29.93 -16.73
CA GLU A 28 -6.50 -31.05 -15.79
C GLU A 28 -5.52 -30.96 -14.62
N ILE A 29 -4.30 -30.46 -14.87
CA ILE A 29 -3.32 -30.21 -13.81
C ILE A 29 -3.77 -29.07 -12.90
N ARG A 30 -4.35 -28.00 -13.45
CA ARG A 30 -4.93 -26.93 -12.64
C ARG A 30 -6.07 -27.45 -11.76
N GLU A 31 -6.96 -28.28 -12.30
CA GLU A 31 -8.03 -28.90 -11.50
C GLU A 31 -7.48 -29.86 -10.45
N PHE A 32 -6.40 -30.59 -10.77
CA PHE A 32 -5.68 -31.39 -9.79
C PHE A 32 -5.13 -30.53 -8.65
N ILE A 33 -4.52 -29.37 -8.94
CA ILE A 33 -4.08 -28.43 -7.91
C ILE A 33 -5.26 -27.92 -7.07
N ASN A 34 -6.42 -27.61 -7.69
CA ASN A 34 -7.62 -27.18 -6.98
C ASN A 34 -8.15 -28.25 -6.02
N GLN A 35 -8.07 -29.53 -6.39
CA GLN A 35 -8.57 -30.63 -5.58
C GLN A 35 -7.60 -31.02 -4.45
N TYR A 36 -6.30 -31.00 -4.75
CA TYR A 36 -5.25 -31.51 -3.85
C TYR A 36 -4.34 -30.40 -3.31
N TYR A 37 -4.85 -29.17 -3.16
CA TYR A 37 -4.05 -28.04 -2.68
C TYR A 37 -3.44 -28.25 -1.28
N HIS A 38 -4.04 -29.09 -0.45
CA HIS A 38 -3.59 -29.41 0.90
C HIS A 38 -2.39 -30.36 0.92
N GLU A 39 -2.08 -31.03 -0.19
CA GLU A 39 -0.95 -31.96 -0.29
C GLU A 39 0.36 -31.24 -0.59
N PRO A 40 1.54 -31.81 -0.26
CA PRO A 40 2.85 -31.23 -0.55
C PRO A 40 3.19 -31.35 -2.05
N LEU A 41 2.52 -30.55 -2.89
CA LEU A 41 2.72 -30.52 -4.33
C LEU A 41 4.03 -29.81 -4.71
N SER A 42 4.77 -30.40 -5.63
CA SER A 42 5.99 -29.84 -6.20
C SER A 42 5.88 -29.63 -7.71
N ILE A 43 6.67 -28.70 -8.24
CA ILE A 43 6.72 -28.46 -9.69
C ILE A 43 7.20 -29.68 -10.48
N ARG A 44 8.00 -30.57 -9.86
CA ARG A 44 8.46 -31.82 -10.49
C ARG A 44 7.29 -32.78 -10.71
N GLN A 45 6.50 -33.03 -9.66
CA GLN A 45 5.30 -33.86 -9.75
C GLN A 45 4.30 -33.33 -10.79
N LEU A 46 4.05 -32.02 -10.80
CA LEU A 46 3.12 -31.42 -11.76
C LEU A 46 3.62 -31.54 -13.21
N ALA A 47 4.94 -31.43 -13.42
CA ALA A 47 5.55 -31.58 -14.75
C ALA A 47 5.54 -33.03 -15.24
N GLU A 48 5.77 -33.99 -14.34
CA GLU A 48 5.66 -35.44 -14.60
C GLU A 48 4.24 -35.81 -15.05
N MET A 49 3.19 -35.23 -14.46
CA MET A 49 1.80 -35.44 -14.90
C MET A 49 1.52 -34.97 -16.33
N ALA A 50 2.29 -33.99 -16.82
CA ALA A 50 2.22 -33.48 -18.19
C ALA A 50 3.26 -34.12 -19.14
N ASP A 51 4.08 -35.06 -18.65
CA ASP A 51 5.20 -35.66 -19.40
C ASP A 51 6.12 -34.64 -20.07
N ILE A 52 6.50 -33.60 -19.30
CA ILE A 52 7.41 -32.54 -19.76
C ILE A 52 8.41 -32.13 -18.67
N SER A 53 9.48 -31.44 -19.07
CA SER A 53 10.47 -30.96 -18.10
C SER A 53 9.88 -29.91 -17.14
N PRO A 54 10.32 -29.86 -15.85
CA PRO A 54 9.82 -28.87 -14.88
C PRO A 54 9.99 -27.41 -15.31
N LYS A 55 11.09 -27.11 -16.02
CA LYS A 55 11.34 -25.78 -16.57
C LYS A 55 10.29 -25.41 -17.63
N TYR A 56 10.08 -26.30 -18.60
CA TYR A 56 9.09 -26.07 -19.65
C TYR A 56 7.67 -26.00 -19.08
N PHE A 57 7.32 -26.85 -18.11
CA PHE A 57 6.05 -26.78 -17.40
C PHE A 57 5.84 -25.43 -16.71
N GLY A 58 6.84 -24.95 -15.96
CA GLY A 58 6.76 -23.67 -15.27
C GLY A 58 6.51 -22.49 -16.21
N ASP A 59 7.26 -22.44 -17.32
CA ASP A 59 7.12 -21.41 -18.36
C ASP A 59 5.75 -21.51 -19.04
N LEU A 60 5.33 -22.72 -19.40
CA LEU A 60 4.08 -22.97 -20.09
C LEU A 60 2.87 -22.63 -19.19
N PHE A 61 2.85 -23.09 -17.95
CA PHE A 61 1.78 -22.79 -16.98
C PHE A 61 1.66 -21.29 -16.75
N LYS A 62 2.79 -20.58 -16.58
CA LYS A 62 2.79 -19.13 -16.40
C LYS A 62 2.27 -18.38 -17.62
N ARG A 63 2.64 -18.81 -18.84
CA ARG A 63 2.10 -18.22 -20.08
C ARG A 63 0.60 -18.45 -20.22
N THR A 64 0.10 -19.62 -19.82
CA THR A 64 -1.32 -19.99 -19.95
C THR A 64 -2.20 -19.33 -18.88
N PHE A 65 -1.73 -19.23 -17.62
CA PHE A 65 -2.55 -18.79 -16.48
C PHE A 65 -2.08 -17.48 -15.83
N GLY A 66 -1.09 -16.80 -16.41
CA GLY A 66 -0.57 -15.51 -15.93
C GLY A 66 0.32 -15.56 -14.69
N MET A 67 0.45 -16.73 -14.03
CA MET A 67 1.26 -16.90 -12.82
C MET A 67 1.88 -18.31 -12.74
N SER A 68 2.93 -18.47 -11.95
CA SER A 68 3.54 -19.79 -11.75
C SER A 68 2.59 -20.76 -11.03
N ALA A 69 2.75 -22.06 -11.25
CA ALA A 69 1.95 -23.08 -10.58
C ALA A 69 2.06 -23.02 -9.05
N MET A 70 3.25 -22.72 -8.51
CA MET A 70 3.45 -22.59 -7.06
C MET A 70 2.77 -21.35 -6.49
N ASN A 71 2.75 -20.23 -7.23
CA ASN A 71 2.00 -19.04 -6.82
C ASN A 71 0.48 -19.30 -6.89
N TYR A 72 0.02 -20.02 -7.92
CA TYR A 72 -1.37 -20.44 -8.05
C TYR A 72 -1.82 -21.31 -6.86
N LEU A 73 -1.02 -22.33 -6.51
CA LEU A 73 -1.23 -23.15 -5.33
C LEU A 73 -1.27 -22.31 -4.04
N THR A 74 -0.32 -21.39 -3.89
CA THR A 74 -0.27 -20.50 -2.72
C THR A 74 -1.55 -19.68 -2.61
N ASN A 75 -2.04 -19.11 -3.71
CA ASN A 75 -3.28 -18.33 -3.73
C ASN A 75 -4.50 -19.15 -3.31
N ILE A 76 -4.62 -20.40 -3.79
CA ILE A 76 -5.69 -21.31 -3.37
C ILE A 76 -5.63 -21.57 -1.87
N ARG A 77 -4.45 -21.94 -1.35
CA ARG A 77 -4.24 -22.19 0.08
C ARG A 77 -4.60 -20.98 0.94
N ILE A 78 -4.18 -19.78 0.51
CA ILE A 78 -4.50 -18.53 1.21
C ILE A 78 -6.01 -18.24 1.18
N ASN A 79 -6.68 -18.48 0.07
CA ASN A 79 -8.13 -18.28 -0.02
C ASN A 79 -8.91 -19.24 0.88
N HIS A 80 -8.51 -20.51 0.95
CA HIS A 80 -9.07 -21.46 1.91
C HIS A 80 -8.78 -21.06 3.35
N ALA A 81 -7.53 -20.66 3.65
CA ALA A 81 -7.15 -20.18 4.97
C ALA A 81 -7.99 -18.99 5.45
N LYS A 82 -8.22 -17.98 4.59
CA LYS A 82 -9.08 -16.82 4.91
C LYS A 82 -10.48 -17.26 5.37
N ARG A 83 -11.06 -18.26 4.68
CA ARG A 83 -12.35 -18.83 5.05
C ARG A 83 -12.29 -19.54 6.40
N TYR A 84 -11.31 -20.43 6.61
CA TYR A 84 -11.20 -21.15 7.88
C TYR A 84 -10.95 -20.21 9.07
N LEU A 85 -10.09 -19.21 8.90
CA LEU A 85 -9.80 -18.20 9.92
C LEU A 85 -11.05 -17.41 10.34
N THR A 86 -11.99 -17.17 9.44
CA THR A 86 -13.16 -16.31 9.70
C THR A 86 -14.43 -17.07 10.01
N GLN A 87 -14.50 -18.36 9.64
CA GLN A 87 -15.70 -19.19 9.78
C GLN A 87 -15.56 -20.26 10.87
N SER A 88 -14.39 -20.41 11.49
CA SER A 88 -14.13 -21.41 12.52
C SER A 88 -13.36 -20.83 13.71
N ASN A 89 -13.34 -21.57 14.81
CA ASN A 89 -12.49 -21.31 15.98
C ASN A 89 -11.30 -22.30 16.03
N GLU A 90 -10.89 -22.85 14.88
CA GLU A 90 -9.74 -23.78 14.78
C GLU A 90 -8.44 -23.06 15.16
N LEU A 91 -7.48 -23.81 15.75
CA LEU A 91 -6.17 -23.26 16.06
C LEU A 91 -5.40 -22.97 14.77
N LEU A 92 -4.52 -21.97 14.80
CA LEU A 92 -3.73 -21.57 13.63
C LEU A 92 -2.91 -22.74 13.06
N ARG A 93 -2.35 -23.58 13.94
CA ARG A 93 -1.65 -24.82 13.59
C ARG A 93 -2.52 -25.77 12.77
N ASP A 94 -3.77 -25.97 13.18
CA ASP A 94 -4.69 -26.89 12.51
C ASP A 94 -5.08 -26.35 11.14
N ILE A 95 -5.33 -25.04 11.04
CA ILE A 95 -5.60 -24.37 9.77
C ILE A 95 -4.39 -24.48 8.83
N ALA A 96 -3.17 -24.28 9.34
CA ALA A 96 -1.94 -24.40 8.56
C ALA A 96 -1.83 -25.80 7.94
N LEU A 97 -1.99 -26.85 8.75
CA LEU A 97 -1.96 -28.24 8.30
C LEU A 97 -3.05 -28.51 7.26
N LYS A 98 -4.28 -28.06 7.54
CA LYS A 98 -5.45 -28.25 6.67
C LYS A 98 -5.31 -27.61 5.29
N VAL A 99 -4.57 -26.50 5.19
CA VAL A 99 -4.29 -25.85 3.90
C VAL A 99 -2.93 -26.26 3.30
N GLY A 100 -2.25 -27.25 3.88
CA GLY A 100 -1.05 -27.86 3.30
C GLY A 100 0.28 -27.24 3.69
N TYR A 101 0.35 -26.58 4.86
CA TYR A 101 1.60 -26.14 5.48
C TYR A 101 1.88 -26.95 6.74
N ALA A 102 3.06 -27.57 6.81
CA ALA A 102 3.50 -28.33 7.98
C ALA A 102 3.82 -27.46 9.20
N ASP A 103 4.20 -26.20 8.98
CA ASP A 103 4.67 -25.27 10.01
C ASP A 103 3.81 -24.00 10.04
N GLU A 104 3.24 -23.70 11.21
CA GLU A 104 2.33 -22.57 11.40
C GLU A 104 3.02 -21.21 11.29
N PHE A 105 4.30 -21.12 11.66
CA PHE A 105 5.08 -19.88 11.58
C PHE A 105 5.44 -19.55 10.13
N TYR A 106 5.76 -20.56 9.33
CA TYR A 106 5.93 -20.45 7.89
C TYR A 106 4.63 -20.04 7.22
N PHE A 107 3.52 -20.74 7.53
CA PHE A 107 2.20 -20.35 7.05
C PHE A 107 1.86 -18.90 7.39
N SER A 108 2.06 -18.47 8.63
CA SER A 108 1.79 -17.09 9.08
C SER A 108 2.58 -16.05 8.28
N ARG A 109 3.85 -16.33 7.95
CA ARG A 109 4.68 -15.46 7.09
C ARG A 109 4.16 -15.41 5.66
N ILE A 110 3.79 -16.55 5.08
CA ILE A 110 3.23 -16.63 3.71
C ILE A 110 1.87 -15.92 3.65
N PHE A 111 1.01 -16.14 4.64
CA PHE A 111 -0.28 -15.46 4.76
C PHE A 111 -0.08 -13.95 4.89
N LYS A 112 0.80 -13.48 5.78
CA LYS A 112 1.09 -12.06 5.92
C LYS A 112 1.61 -11.46 4.62
N LYS A 113 2.48 -12.17 3.89
CA LYS A 113 2.99 -11.70 2.58
C LYS A 113 1.87 -11.60 1.54
N ALA A 114 0.94 -12.56 1.52
CA ALA A 114 -0.14 -12.61 0.54
C ALA A 114 -1.31 -11.68 0.86
N VAL A 115 -1.59 -11.44 2.15
CA VAL A 115 -2.76 -10.69 2.64
C VAL A 115 -2.40 -9.30 3.15
N GLY A 116 -1.13 -9.05 3.48
CA GLY A 116 -0.63 -7.80 4.06
C GLY A 116 -0.63 -7.79 5.59
N MET A 117 -1.33 -8.72 6.24
CA MET A 117 -1.43 -8.79 7.72
C MET A 117 -1.34 -10.23 8.25
N PRO A 118 -0.88 -10.43 9.50
CA PRO A 118 -0.88 -11.75 10.14
C PRO A 118 -2.29 -12.37 10.25
N PRO A 119 -2.39 -13.72 10.30
CA PRO A 119 -3.67 -14.41 10.49
C PRO A 119 -4.47 -13.94 11.70
N SER A 120 -3.82 -13.71 12.85
CA SER A 120 -4.50 -13.26 14.08
C SER A 120 -5.19 -11.91 13.93
N ASP A 121 -4.54 -10.95 13.25
CA ASP A 121 -5.13 -9.65 12.94
C ASP A 121 -6.29 -9.81 11.97
N TYR A 122 -6.15 -10.68 10.96
CA TYR A 122 -7.20 -10.97 10.00
C TYR A 122 -8.49 -11.47 10.68
N VAL A 123 -8.37 -12.37 11.67
CA VAL A 123 -9.50 -12.83 12.49
C VAL A 123 -10.09 -11.70 13.32
N LYS A 124 -9.26 -10.89 14.00
CA LYS A 124 -9.74 -9.78 14.83
C LYS A 124 -10.51 -8.76 13.99
N ASN A 125 -10.06 -8.49 12.76
CA ASN A 125 -10.73 -7.57 11.83
C ASN A 125 -12.01 -8.15 11.24
N ALA A 126 -12.06 -9.44 10.94
CA ALA A 126 -13.29 -10.06 10.42
C ALA A 126 -14.46 -9.99 11.42
N LYS A 127 -14.16 -9.79 12.71
CA LYS A 127 -15.14 -9.60 13.79
C LYS A 127 -15.62 -8.15 13.95
N GLN A 128 -14.96 -7.17 13.33
CA GLN A 128 -15.29 -5.75 13.47
C GLN A 128 -15.41 -5.07 12.10
N ARG A 129 -16.62 -4.65 11.75
CA ARG A 129 -16.96 -3.92 10.54
C ARG A 129 -16.62 -2.44 10.71
N ILE A 130 -15.37 -2.08 10.45
CA ILE A 130 -14.90 -0.71 10.61
C ILE A 130 -15.02 0.03 9.28
N SER A 131 -15.65 1.21 9.28
CA SER A 131 -15.71 2.10 8.12
C SER A 131 -14.84 3.34 8.32
N SER A 132 -14.15 3.73 7.26
CA SER A 132 -13.37 4.96 7.16
C SER A 132 -14.15 6.02 6.38
N CYS A 133 -14.08 7.28 6.81
CA CYS A 133 -14.73 8.40 6.10
C CYS A 133 -13.75 9.36 5.41
N SER A 134 -12.44 9.13 5.47
CA SER A 134 -11.43 9.92 4.73
C SER A 134 -10.25 9.07 4.25
N SER A 135 -9.49 9.54 3.26
CA SER A 135 -8.26 8.86 2.82
C SER A 135 -7.20 8.84 3.94
N SER A 136 -7.05 9.94 4.68
CA SER A 136 -6.15 10.03 5.82
C SER A 136 -6.44 8.97 6.89
N VAL A 137 -7.71 8.80 7.28
CA VAL A 137 -8.14 7.76 8.21
C VAL A 137 -7.90 6.37 7.64
N THR A 138 -8.13 6.18 6.33
CA THR A 138 -7.84 4.90 5.66
C THR A 138 -6.37 4.53 5.81
N GLY A 139 -5.45 5.47 5.58
CA GLY A 139 -4.03 5.23 5.81
C GLY A 139 -3.68 4.88 7.26
N GLN A 140 -4.33 5.51 8.24
CA GLN A 140 -4.13 5.16 9.64
C GLN A 140 -4.64 3.74 9.96
N LEU A 141 -5.82 3.36 9.46
CA LEU A 141 -6.38 2.02 9.68
C LEU A 141 -5.50 0.93 9.05
N ILE A 142 -5.03 1.15 7.82
CA ILE A 142 -4.12 0.21 7.15
C ILE A 142 -2.82 0.04 7.95
N ALA A 143 -2.26 1.11 8.54
CA ALA A 143 -1.09 1.03 9.43
C ALA A 143 -1.36 0.20 10.70
N LEU A 144 -2.60 0.16 11.18
CA LEU A 144 -3.04 -0.70 12.28
C LEU A 144 -3.38 -2.14 11.84
N ASN A 145 -3.04 -2.51 10.61
CA ASN A 145 -3.46 -3.75 9.93
C ASN A 145 -4.98 -3.89 9.87
N ILE A 146 -5.76 -2.81 9.78
CA ILE A 146 -7.22 -2.85 9.63
C ILE A 146 -7.59 -2.47 8.21
N ILE A 147 -8.24 -3.38 7.49
CA ILE A 147 -8.86 -3.06 6.19
C ILE A 147 -10.31 -2.67 6.47
N PRO A 148 -10.72 -1.42 6.19
CA PRO A 148 -12.08 -1.00 6.41
C PRO A 148 -13.04 -1.70 5.44
N ILE A 149 -14.26 -1.98 5.89
CA ILE A 149 -15.31 -2.55 5.03
C ILE A 149 -15.79 -1.53 3.99
N SER A 150 -15.73 -0.25 4.36
CA SER A 150 -16.10 0.88 3.52
C SER A 150 -15.09 2.01 3.72
N ALA A 151 -14.58 2.57 2.63
CA ALA A 151 -13.63 3.70 2.68
C ALA A 151 -13.74 4.55 1.41
N PRO A 152 -13.35 5.83 1.45
CA PRO A 152 -13.24 6.63 0.24
C PRO A 152 -12.18 6.03 -0.67
N LEU A 153 -12.61 5.67 -1.89
CA LEU A 153 -11.76 5.00 -2.85
C LEU A 153 -12.03 5.53 -4.25
N ASP A 154 -11.02 6.18 -4.81
CA ASP A 154 -11.02 6.79 -6.13
C ASP A 154 -9.72 6.39 -6.86
N PRO A 155 -9.81 5.94 -8.12
CA PRO A 155 -8.64 5.47 -8.88
C PRO A 155 -7.64 6.58 -9.21
N LYS A 156 -8.06 7.86 -9.19
CA LYS A 156 -7.19 9.00 -9.50
C LYS A 156 -6.55 9.58 -8.24
N TRP A 157 -7.32 9.70 -7.17
CA TRP A 157 -6.90 10.48 -5.98
C TRP A 157 -6.44 9.63 -4.81
N THR A 158 -6.76 8.34 -4.80
CA THR A 158 -6.30 7.36 -3.81
C THR A 158 -5.76 6.12 -4.52
N ASP A 159 -4.96 6.34 -5.56
CA ASP A 159 -4.49 5.30 -6.48
C ASP A 159 -3.84 4.13 -5.74
N TYR A 160 -2.97 4.39 -4.77
CA TYR A 160 -2.38 3.35 -3.93
C TYR A 160 -3.42 2.46 -3.25
N TYR A 161 -4.39 3.05 -2.56
CA TYR A 161 -5.41 2.26 -1.87
C TYR A 161 -6.31 1.54 -2.86
N TYR A 162 -6.64 2.16 -3.98
CA TYR A 162 -7.45 1.57 -5.04
C TYR A 162 -6.76 0.32 -5.60
N ASN A 163 -5.49 0.43 -5.98
CA ASN A 163 -4.75 -0.65 -6.60
C ASN A 163 -4.47 -1.80 -5.62
N VAL A 164 -4.21 -1.51 -4.35
CA VAL A 164 -3.83 -2.52 -3.36
C VAL A 164 -5.04 -3.15 -2.65
N TYR A 165 -6.11 -2.39 -2.40
CA TYR A 165 -7.19 -2.79 -1.51
C TYR A 165 -8.60 -2.76 -2.13
N SER A 166 -8.80 -2.36 -3.39
CA SER A 166 -10.13 -2.29 -4.02
C SER A 166 -10.94 -3.59 -3.95
N THR A 167 -10.28 -4.74 -4.04
CA THR A 167 -10.94 -6.06 -3.94
C THR A 167 -11.26 -6.47 -2.51
N GLN A 168 -10.64 -5.82 -1.52
CA GLN A 168 -10.77 -6.14 -0.09
C GLN A 168 -11.73 -5.19 0.62
N ILE A 169 -11.74 -3.92 0.21
CA ILE A 169 -12.70 -2.90 0.66
C ILE A 169 -14.00 -3.11 -0.11
N LYS A 170 -15.04 -3.58 0.59
CA LYS A 170 -16.31 -4.01 -0.03
C LYS A 170 -17.09 -2.84 -0.63
N SER A 171 -17.07 -1.69 0.03
CA SER A 171 -17.90 -0.53 -0.35
C SER A 171 -17.04 0.71 -0.56
N HIS A 172 -17.04 1.22 -1.79
CA HIS A 172 -16.21 2.38 -2.17
C HIS A 172 -17.01 3.65 -1.94
N LEU A 173 -16.64 4.44 -0.94
CA LEU A 173 -17.25 5.73 -0.65
C LEU A 173 -16.70 6.80 -1.60
N ASN A 174 -17.46 7.87 -1.80
CA ASN A 174 -16.97 9.03 -2.53
C ASN A 174 -16.00 9.83 -1.66
N LEU A 175 -15.00 10.44 -2.28
CA LEU A 175 -14.14 11.40 -1.59
C LEU A 175 -14.94 12.58 -1.05
N SER A 176 -14.63 12.95 0.18
CA SER A 176 -15.22 14.06 0.91
C SER A 176 -14.57 15.40 0.62
N ASP A 177 -13.46 15.44 -0.13
CA ASP A 177 -12.76 16.67 -0.52
C ASP A 177 -12.84 16.89 -2.05
N PRO A 178 -13.30 18.05 -2.53
CA PRO A 178 -13.96 19.12 -1.77
C PRO A 178 -15.30 18.66 -1.20
N TYR A 179 -15.70 19.22 -0.05
CA TYR A 179 -16.95 18.89 0.62
C TYR A 179 -18.15 19.22 -0.26
N ILE A 180 -18.89 18.18 -0.64
CA ILE A 180 -20.11 18.28 -1.44
C ILE A 180 -21.20 17.49 -0.73
N ARG A 181 -22.27 18.19 -0.33
CA ARG A 181 -23.38 17.61 0.45
C ARG A 181 -23.97 16.35 -0.18
N SER A 182 -24.19 16.34 -1.49
CA SER A 182 -24.75 15.18 -2.20
C SER A 182 -23.83 13.95 -2.17
N LYS A 183 -22.50 14.15 -2.20
CA LYS A 183 -21.53 13.05 -2.03
C LYS A 183 -21.59 12.49 -0.60
N PHE A 184 -21.70 13.36 0.39
CA PHE A 184 -21.84 12.96 1.79
C PHE A 184 -23.13 12.15 2.01
N GLU A 185 -24.27 12.59 1.49
CA GLU A 185 -25.54 11.86 1.59
C GLU A 185 -25.50 10.50 0.87
N ALA A 186 -24.81 10.41 -0.27
CA ALA A 186 -24.57 9.14 -0.95
C ALA A 186 -23.70 8.20 -0.08
N ASN A 187 -22.69 8.74 0.61
CA ASN A 187 -21.86 7.97 1.54
C ASN A 187 -22.67 7.50 2.76
N LEU A 188 -23.54 8.34 3.34
CA LEU A 188 -24.43 7.93 4.44
C LEU A 188 -25.31 6.75 4.06
N LYS A 189 -25.91 6.76 2.86
CA LYS A 189 -26.72 5.64 2.36
C LYS A 189 -25.92 4.34 2.26
N LYS A 190 -24.67 4.43 1.77
CA LYS A 190 -23.75 3.27 1.72
C LYS A 190 -23.42 2.77 3.11
N LEU A 191 -23.02 3.66 4.02
CA LEU A 191 -22.70 3.31 5.41
C LEU A 191 -23.87 2.65 6.14
N ALA A 192 -25.08 3.18 6.00
CA ALA A 192 -26.28 2.58 6.59
C ALA A 192 -26.57 1.18 6.03
N HIS A 193 -26.37 0.97 4.71
CA HIS A 193 -26.47 -0.35 4.09
C HIS A 193 -25.39 -1.31 4.59
N ASP A 194 -24.18 -0.80 4.76
CA ASP A 194 -23.01 -1.55 5.19
C ASP A 194 -23.03 -1.90 6.67
N ARG A 195 -23.89 -1.32 7.51
CA ARG A 195 -24.02 -1.66 8.94
C ARG A 195 -22.66 -1.81 9.64
N PRO A 196 -21.82 -0.77 9.67
CA PRO A 196 -20.55 -0.84 10.38
C PRO A 196 -20.78 -0.97 11.88
N ASP A 197 -19.85 -1.64 12.57
CA ASP A 197 -19.80 -1.66 14.03
C ASP A 197 -19.17 -0.37 14.57
N VAL A 198 -18.31 0.26 13.76
CA VAL A 198 -17.58 1.47 14.09
C VAL A 198 -17.36 2.33 12.84
N ILE A 199 -17.49 3.65 12.98
CA ILE A 199 -17.14 4.63 11.95
C ILE A 199 -15.99 5.51 12.44
N ILE A 200 -14.95 5.66 11.63
CA ILE A 200 -13.84 6.60 11.90
C ILE A 200 -13.88 7.71 10.86
N GLY A 201 -14.03 8.95 11.31
CA GLY A 201 -13.99 10.15 10.48
C GLY A 201 -13.01 11.18 11.01
N THR A 202 -13.12 12.41 10.52
CA THR A 202 -12.30 13.54 10.97
C THR A 202 -13.16 14.63 11.59
N ASP A 203 -12.55 15.51 12.37
CA ASP A 203 -13.18 16.73 12.88
C ASP A 203 -13.52 17.76 11.78
N GLN A 204 -13.14 17.53 10.52
CA GLN A 204 -13.54 18.39 9.39
C GLN A 204 -15.03 18.29 9.07
N PHE A 205 -15.69 17.18 9.45
CA PHE A 205 -17.15 17.10 9.34
C PHE A 205 -17.80 18.15 10.26
N CYS A 206 -18.83 18.84 9.76
CA CYS A 206 -19.58 19.77 10.58
C CYS A 206 -20.36 19.00 11.68
N PRO A 207 -20.74 19.64 12.81
CA PRO A 207 -21.42 18.94 13.90
C PRO A 207 -22.67 18.16 13.48
N ALA A 208 -23.47 18.69 12.54
CA ALA A 208 -24.66 18.01 12.04
C ALA A 208 -24.33 16.68 11.33
N ASP A 209 -23.25 16.66 10.54
CA ASP A 209 -22.82 15.45 9.83
C ASP A 209 -22.25 14.40 10.76
N ARG A 210 -21.55 14.84 11.82
CA ARG A 210 -21.06 13.92 12.87
C ARG A 210 -22.23 13.25 13.58
N THR A 211 -23.29 13.98 13.90
CA THR A 211 -24.51 13.40 14.50
C THR A 211 -25.11 12.32 13.60
N LEU A 212 -25.26 12.59 12.30
CA LEU A 212 -25.80 11.62 11.34
C LEU A 212 -24.94 10.35 11.24
N LEU A 213 -23.62 10.47 11.34
CA LEU A 213 -22.73 9.30 11.37
C LEU A 213 -22.85 8.52 12.69
N MET A 214 -22.96 9.22 13.82
CA MET A 214 -23.16 8.62 15.14
C MET A 214 -24.51 7.87 15.26
N GLU A 215 -25.53 8.29 14.52
CA GLU A 215 -26.81 7.58 14.43
C GLU A 215 -26.68 6.21 13.74
N ILE A 216 -25.66 6.02 12.88
CA ILE A 216 -25.41 4.74 12.19
C ILE A 216 -24.64 3.78 13.08
N ALA A 217 -23.55 4.24 13.70
CA ALA A 217 -22.68 3.42 14.54
C ALA A 217 -21.83 4.29 15.49
N PRO A 218 -21.30 3.72 16.59
CA PRO A 218 -20.26 4.36 17.40
C PRO A 218 -19.17 4.96 16.53
N SER A 219 -18.92 6.26 16.71
CA SER A 219 -18.06 7.03 15.81
C SER A 219 -16.93 7.74 16.56
N PHE A 220 -15.74 7.74 15.98
CA PHE A 220 -14.60 8.53 16.44
C PHE A 220 -14.16 9.51 15.36
N PHE A 221 -13.97 10.78 15.76
CA PHE A 221 -13.60 11.87 14.85
C PHE A 221 -12.20 12.35 15.18
N VAL A 222 -11.26 12.01 14.30
CA VAL A 222 -9.83 12.28 14.47
C VAL A 222 -9.56 13.78 14.28
N PRO A 223 -8.88 14.44 15.23
CA PRO A 223 -8.50 15.84 15.07
C PRO A 223 -7.52 16.05 13.91
N THR A 224 -7.79 17.01 13.03
CA THR A 224 -6.95 17.28 11.84
C THR A 224 -6.05 18.50 11.99
N GLU A 225 -6.32 19.37 12.95
CA GLU A 225 -5.49 20.53 13.28
C GLU A 225 -4.62 20.24 14.50
N ASN A 226 -3.37 20.74 14.49
CA ASN A 226 -2.43 20.72 15.63
C ASN A 226 -2.10 19.34 16.24
N VAL A 227 -2.50 18.23 15.59
CA VAL A 227 -2.22 16.86 16.05
C VAL A 227 -1.48 16.09 14.98
N GLY A 228 -0.28 15.61 15.29
CA GLY A 228 0.60 14.90 14.36
C GLY A 228 0.06 13.54 13.94
N TRP A 229 0.51 12.99 12.80
CA TRP A 229 0.03 11.69 12.29
C TRP A 229 0.28 10.55 13.28
N ARG A 230 1.35 10.63 14.09
CA ARG A 230 1.71 9.64 15.12
C ARG A 230 0.66 9.63 16.24
N ASP A 231 0.25 10.81 16.69
CA ASP A 231 -0.79 10.96 17.72
C ASP A 231 -2.16 10.57 17.17
N GLN A 232 -2.48 10.95 15.94
CA GLN A 232 -3.70 10.50 15.25
C GLN A 232 -3.76 8.97 15.16
N LEU A 233 -2.66 8.32 14.75
CA LEU A 233 -2.55 6.86 14.73
C LEU A 233 -2.80 6.28 16.13
N MET A 234 -2.21 6.90 17.15
CA MET A 234 -2.31 6.43 18.52
C MET A 234 -3.74 6.55 19.07
N MET A 235 -4.40 7.68 18.83
CA MET A 235 -5.80 7.91 19.23
C MET A 235 -6.76 6.90 18.58
N ILE A 236 -6.61 6.66 17.27
CA ILE A 236 -7.43 5.65 16.56
C ILE A 236 -7.16 4.26 17.15
N ALA A 237 -5.90 3.93 17.44
CA ALA A 237 -5.58 2.62 17.98
C ALA A 237 -6.12 2.42 19.40
N GLN A 238 -6.09 3.44 20.26
CA GLN A 238 -6.74 3.40 21.59
C GLN A 238 -8.23 3.15 21.46
N PHE A 239 -8.89 3.86 20.54
CA PHE A 239 -10.32 3.68 20.31
C PHE A 239 -10.67 2.27 19.80
N LEU A 240 -9.76 1.64 19.06
CA LEU A 240 -9.96 0.32 18.45
C LEU A 240 -9.29 -0.84 19.21
N ASP A 241 -8.68 -0.61 20.36
CA ASP A 241 -7.88 -1.59 21.10
C ASP A 241 -6.80 -2.24 20.20
N ARG A 242 -5.87 -1.41 19.72
CA ARG A 242 -4.77 -1.74 18.78
C ARG A 242 -3.46 -1.01 19.10
N GLU A 243 -3.26 -0.55 20.32
CA GLU A 243 -2.13 0.30 20.68
C GLU A 243 -0.77 -0.34 20.40
N ASP A 244 -0.65 -1.66 20.59
CA ASP A 244 0.57 -2.41 20.28
C ASP A 244 0.93 -2.32 18.79
N ARG A 245 -0.07 -2.29 17.89
CA ARG A 245 0.15 -2.13 16.45
C ARG A 245 0.63 -0.73 16.12
N ALA A 246 0.03 0.30 16.71
CA ALA A 246 0.48 1.69 16.53
C ALA A 246 1.93 1.88 16.99
N LYS A 247 2.26 1.42 18.21
CA LYS A 247 3.62 1.50 18.77
C LYS A 247 4.64 0.80 17.88
N LEU A 248 4.31 -0.40 17.41
CA LEU A 248 5.17 -1.15 16.50
C LEU A 248 5.36 -0.44 15.15
N TRP A 249 4.30 0.16 14.60
CA TRP A 249 4.39 0.94 13.36
C TRP A 249 5.31 2.15 13.53
N ILE A 250 5.10 2.95 14.58
CA ILE A 250 5.90 4.14 14.88
C ILE A 250 7.38 3.77 15.09
N GLN A 251 7.65 2.68 15.83
CA GLN A 251 9.02 2.20 16.04
C GLN A 251 9.71 1.82 14.71
N ARG A 252 9.00 1.10 13.82
CA ARG A 252 9.53 0.73 12.50
C ARG A 252 9.78 1.96 11.63
N TYR A 253 8.86 2.91 11.63
CA TYR A 253 9.00 4.15 10.91
C TYR A 253 10.24 4.92 11.40
N ASN A 254 10.40 5.10 12.71
CA ASN A 254 11.55 5.82 13.27
C ASN A 254 12.90 5.15 12.95
N HIS A 255 12.95 3.81 12.95
CA HIS A 255 14.16 3.08 12.53
C HIS A 255 14.50 3.33 11.05
N LYS A 256 13.47 3.38 10.20
CA LYS A 256 13.61 3.67 8.77
C LYS A 256 14.07 5.11 8.52
N VAL A 257 13.53 6.07 9.28
CA VAL A 257 13.96 7.47 9.23
C VAL A 257 15.45 7.59 9.52
N GLN A 258 15.97 6.94 10.56
CA GLN A 258 17.40 7.02 10.87
C GLN A 258 18.27 6.52 9.71
N THR A 259 17.89 5.36 9.15
CA THR A 259 18.61 4.79 8.00
C THR A 259 18.53 5.68 6.76
N ALA A 260 17.38 6.29 6.50
CA ALA A 260 17.16 7.17 5.35
C ALA A 260 17.90 8.50 5.52
N LYS A 261 17.90 9.07 6.73
CA LYS A 261 18.59 10.31 7.07
C LYS A 261 20.07 10.23 6.75
N ASP A 262 20.75 9.19 7.22
CA ASP A 262 22.19 9.00 6.96
C ASP A 262 22.50 8.95 5.45
N GLN A 263 21.68 8.24 4.68
CA GLN A 263 21.87 8.07 3.24
C GLN A 263 21.57 9.35 2.45
N ILE A 264 20.48 10.03 2.81
CA ILE A 264 20.05 11.26 2.15
C ILE A 264 21.01 12.40 2.48
N SER A 265 21.44 12.56 3.74
CA SER A 265 22.41 13.60 4.12
C SER A 265 23.75 13.42 3.39
N GLN A 266 24.20 12.19 3.17
CA GLN A 266 25.40 11.93 2.36
C GLN A 266 25.25 12.35 0.89
N ALA A 267 24.05 12.24 0.33
CA ALA A 267 23.77 12.57 -1.07
C ALA A 267 23.48 14.07 -1.29
N LEU A 268 22.92 14.76 -0.28
CA LEU A 268 22.45 16.14 -0.39
C LEU A 268 23.42 17.15 0.22
N GLY A 269 24.24 16.77 1.21
CA GLY A 269 25.06 17.73 1.95
C GLY A 269 24.20 18.84 2.56
N SER A 270 24.47 20.09 2.17
CA SER A 270 23.73 21.29 2.61
C SER A 270 22.86 21.89 1.49
N ASP A 271 22.40 21.06 0.55
CA ASP A 271 21.56 21.53 -0.55
C ASP A 271 20.21 22.03 -0.02
N ARG A 272 19.83 23.25 -0.42
CA ARG A 272 18.52 23.83 -0.08
C ARG A 272 17.48 23.34 -1.06
N ILE A 273 16.39 22.82 -0.52
CA ILE A 273 15.31 22.21 -1.29
C ILE A 273 14.12 23.17 -1.33
N LEU A 274 13.51 23.30 -2.50
CA LEU A 274 12.26 24.02 -2.67
C LEU A 274 11.18 23.09 -3.23
N VAL A 275 9.99 23.13 -2.65
CA VAL A 275 8.82 22.38 -3.16
C VAL A 275 7.94 23.34 -3.95
N LEU A 276 7.74 23.04 -5.23
CA LEU A 276 6.96 23.83 -6.16
C LEU A 276 5.73 23.06 -6.63
N ARG A 277 4.63 23.78 -6.78
CA ARG A 277 3.40 23.30 -7.39
C ARG A 277 3.00 24.21 -8.54
N ILE A 278 2.81 23.64 -9.71
CA ILE A 278 2.22 24.33 -10.86
C ILE A 278 0.72 24.09 -10.84
N TYR A 279 -0.04 25.18 -10.73
CA TYR A 279 -1.51 25.16 -10.69
C TYR A 279 -2.07 26.32 -11.51
N GLY A 280 -2.96 26.01 -12.46
CA GLY A 280 -3.40 26.97 -13.48
C GLY A 280 -2.23 27.48 -14.32
N ASN A 281 -2.00 28.79 -14.29
CA ASN A 281 -0.91 29.46 -15.01
C ASN A 281 0.13 30.08 -14.05
N ASN A 282 0.23 29.54 -12.84
CA ASN A 282 1.08 30.09 -11.78
C ASN A 282 2.02 29.02 -11.22
N ILE A 283 3.16 29.48 -10.71
CA ILE A 283 4.07 28.70 -9.88
C ILE A 283 3.75 29.03 -8.42
N HIS A 284 3.66 28.00 -7.58
CA HIS A 284 3.43 28.15 -6.16
C HIS A 284 4.55 27.49 -5.36
N MET A 285 5.09 28.20 -4.36
CA MET A 285 5.81 27.56 -3.25
C MET A 285 4.80 26.79 -2.40
N TYR A 286 4.93 25.48 -2.36
CA TYR A 286 3.96 24.59 -1.75
C TYR A 286 4.49 23.97 -0.46
N TRP A 287 3.62 23.88 0.54
CA TRP A 287 3.94 23.28 1.83
C TRP A 287 2.71 22.64 2.44
N ASN A 288 2.89 21.52 3.13
CA ASN A 288 1.84 20.86 3.89
C ASN A 288 2.47 20.10 5.09
N ARG A 289 1.61 19.58 5.97
CA ARG A 289 2.01 18.89 7.20
C ARG A 289 2.84 17.62 6.95
N GLY A 290 2.56 16.90 5.87
CA GLY A 290 3.31 15.69 5.51
C GLY A 290 4.74 16.00 5.07
N LEU A 291 4.89 17.01 4.21
CA LEU A 291 6.19 17.54 3.81
C LEU A 291 6.98 18.06 5.03
N GLU A 292 6.29 18.74 5.95
CA GLU A 292 6.91 19.25 7.18
C GLU A 292 7.43 18.14 8.08
N ASP A 293 6.61 17.13 8.37
CA ASP A 293 7.03 16.04 9.24
C ASP A 293 8.14 15.22 8.57
N VAL A 294 8.03 14.88 7.29
CA VAL A 294 8.96 13.96 6.63
C VAL A 294 10.26 14.67 6.22
N LEU A 295 10.19 15.76 5.45
CA LEU A 295 11.39 16.38 4.88
C LEU A 295 12.13 17.24 5.90
N TYR A 296 11.39 17.99 6.73
CA TYR A 296 11.99 18.92 7.67
C TYR A 296 12.23 18.28 9.04
N GLN A 297 11.21 17.76 9.72
CA GLN A 297 11.37 17.25 11.10
C GLN A 297 12.13 15.92 11.15
N ASP A 298 11.73 14.93 10.35
CA ASP A 298 12.29 13.58 10.39
C ASP A 298 13.66 13.50 9.69
N LEU A 299 13.75 13.98 8.44
CA LEU A 299 14.98 13.93 7.64
C LEU A 299 15.96 15.08 7.91
N ASN A 300 15.52 16.16 8.57
CA ASN A 300 16.34 17.34 8.89
C ASN A 300 16.98 17.97 7.64
N LEU A 301 16.20 18.11 6.57
CA LEU A 301 16.64 18.76 5.33
C LEU A 301 16.41 20.27 5.39
N GLU A 302 17.28 21.01 4.69
CA GLU A 302 17.16 22.46 4.60
C GLU A 302 16.10 22.83 3.55
N ILE A 303 14.90 23.18 4.01
CA ILE A 303 13.79 23.55 3.14
C ILE A 303 13.61 25.07 3.10
N LEU A 304 13.56 25.62 1.89
CA LEU A 304 13.18 27.01 1.66
C LEU A 304 11.68 27.20 1.82
N LYS A 305 11.27 27.99 2.82
CA LYS A 305 9.88 28.35 3.09
C LYS A 305 9.70 29.86 3.13
N ARG A 306 8.51 30.35 2.74
CA ARG A 306 8.14 31.77 2.80
C ARG A 306 6.99 31.93 3.79
N GLY A 307 7.24 32.60 4.92
CA GLY A 307 6.24 32.90 5.94
C GLY A 307 5.85 31.75 6.88
N GLU A 308 5.20 32.10 7.98
CA GLU A 308 4.58 31.16 8.92
C GLU A 308 3.12 30.93 8.50
N GLY A 309 2.76 29.71 8.12
CA GLY A 309 1.36 29.28 8.03
C GLY A 309 0.64 29.35 6.68
N SER A 310 1.27 29.78 5.57
CA SER A 310 0.60 29.71 4.25
C SER A 310 1.07 28.50 3.43
N SER A 311 0.12 27.63 3.09
CA SER A 311 0.30 26.53 2.15
C SER A 311 -0.15 27.00 0.78
N ASN A 312 0.78 27.04 -0.21
CA ASN A 312 0.55 27.38 -1.62
C ASN A 312 0.65 28.88 -2.01
N ILE A 313 1.82 29.49 -1.80
CA ILE A 313 2.10 30.91 -2.11
C ILE A 313 2.52 31.07 -3.56
N VAL A 314 1.86 31.96 -4.32
CA VAL A 314 2.27 32.29 -5.69
C VAL A 314 3.65 32.94 -5.68
N VAL A 315 4.53 32.52 -6.59
CA VAL A 315 5.90 33.02 -6.73
C VAL A 315 6.21 33.32 -8.20
N THR A 316 6.93 34.40 -8.46
CA THR A 316 7.38 34.75 -9.82
C THR A 316 8.70 34.06 -10.18
N LEU A 317 9.06 34.04 -11.47
CA LEU A 317 10.35 33.53 -11.90
C LEU A 317 11.53 34.34 -11.34
N ASP A 318 11.39 35.65 -11.21
CA ASP A 318 12.42 36.51 -10.63
C ASP A 318 12.64 36.18 -9.15
N GLU A 319 11.57 36.01 -8.38
CA GLU A 319 11.66 35.59 -6.97
C GLU A 319 12.28 34.19 -6.82
N LEU A 320 12.00 33.26 -7.76
CA LEU A 320 12.65 31.95 -7.79
C LEU A 320 14.14 32.05 -8.13
N ALA A 321 14.51 32.97 -9.02
CA ALA A 321 15.90 33.24 -9.37
C ALA A 321 16.68 33.88 -8.20
N ASP A 322 16.02 34.68 -7.36
CA ASP A 322 16.61 35.23 -6.13
C ASP A 322 16.82 34.14 -5.06
N LEU A 323 15.87 33.22 -4.91
CA LEU A 323 16.00 32.08 -3.99
C LEU A 323 17.08 31.08 -4.45
N ASN A 324 17.11 30.80 -5.76
CA ASN A 324 18.04 29.93 -6.47
C ASN A 324 18.36 28.60 -5.74
N PRO A 325 17.35 27.73 -5.49
CA PRO A 325 17.56 26.49 -4.76
C PRO A 325 18.50 25.53 -5.50
N GLU A 326 19.20 24.71 -4.73
CA GLU A 326 20.02 23.60 -5.22
C GLU A 326 19.16 22.47 -5.78
N ARG A 327 17.98 22.24 -5.21
CA ARG A 327 17.05 21.17 -5.61
C ARG A 327 15.60 21.64 -5.60
N ILE A 328 14.82 21.12 -6.55
CA ILE A 328 13.40 21.41 -6.67
C ILE A 328 12.62 20.10 -6.65
N LEU A 329 11.66 19.96 -5.74
CA LEU A 329 10.59 18.96 -5.85
C LEU A 329 9.41 19.64 -6.55
N LEU A 330 8.94 19.09 -7.66
CA LEU A 330 7.96 19.73 -8.54
C LEU A 330 6.70 18.86 -8.71
N VAL A 331 5.56 19.44 -8.37
CA VAL A 331 4.23 18.89 -8.65
C VAL A 331 3.61 19.67 -9.81
N VAL A 332 3.18 19.00 -10.86
CA VAL A 332 2.39 19.62 -11.95
C VAL A 332 0.96 19.12 -11.85
N CYS A 333 0.01 20.02 -11.59
CA CYS A 333 -1.38 19.62 -11.47
C CYS A 333 -1.94 19.10 -12.82
N PRO A 334 -2.87 18.14 -12.81
CA PRO A 334 -3.26 17.39 -14.00
C PRO A 334 -4.25 18.13 -14.91
N GLU A 335 -4.63 19.37 -14.65
CA GLU A 335 -5.44 20.17 -15.57
C GLU A 335 -4.63 20.66 -16.78
N ALA A 336 -5.35 20.90 -17.89
CA ALA A 336 -4.72 21.26 -19.16
C ALA A 336 -3.93 22.58 -19.10
N SER A 337 -4.40 23.56 -18.32
CA SER A 337 -3.71 24.83 -18.10
C SER A 337 -2.35 24.62 -17.45
N SER A 338 -2.28 23.89 -16.33
CA SER A 338 -1.03 23.57 -15.63
C SER A 338 -0.01 22.85 -16.49
N ARG A 339 -0.45 21.85 -17.27
CA ARG A 339 0.45 21.17 -18.20
C ARG A 339 0.96 22.09 -19.31
N SER A 340 0.08 22.90 -19.89
CA SER A 340 0.46 23.82 -20.97
C SER A 340 1.42 24.89 -20.46
N TYR A 341 1.17 25.42 -19.27
CA TYR A 341 2.05 26.37 -18.60
C TYR A 341 3.40 25.75 -18.26
N TRP A 342 3.42 24.51 -17.73
CA TRP A 342 4.67 23.79 -17.47
C TRP A 342 5.50 23.57 -18.74
N LEU A 343 4.87 23.15 -19.85
CA LEU A 343 5.55 22.99 -21.14
C LEU A 343 6.18 24.30 -21.62
N ALA A 344 5.47 25.42 -21.49
CA ALA A 344 6.03 26.73 -21.82
C ALA A 344 7.19 27.13 -20.89
N LEU A 345 7.03 26.88 -19.58
CA LEU A 345 8.04 27.21 -18.56
C LEU A 345 9.37 26.48 -18.78
N GLN A 346 9.33 25.24 -19.26
CA GLN A 346 10.55 24.47 -19.60
C GLN A 346 11.44 25.15 -20.66
N HIS A 347 10.89 26.07 -21.44
CA HIS A 347 11.60 26.83 -22.46
C HIS A 347 11.94 28.27 -22.03
N SER A 348 11.53 28.71 -20.83
CA SER A 348 11.84 30.06 -20.37
C SER A 348 13.31 30.18 -19.95
N VAL A 349 13.91 31.32 -20.27
CA VAL A 349 15.33 31.57 -20.00
C VAL A 349 15.59 31.58 -18.49
N GLU A 350 14.70 32.20 -17.73
CA GLU A 350 14.77 32.33 -16.28
C GLU A 350 14.71 30.97 -15.59
N TRP A 351 13.82 30.08 -16.04
CA TRP A 351 13.71 28.71 -15.51
C TRP A 351 14.97 27.90 -15.82
N ILE A 352 15.41 27.90 -17.08
CA ILE A 352 16.59 27.13 -17.52
C ILE A 352 17.87 27.57 -16.79
N GLN A 353 17.96 28.83 -16.36
CA GLN A 353 19.12 29.35 -15.63
C GLN A 353 19.17 28.98 -14.15
N LEU A 354 18.06 28.52 -13.55
CA LEU A 354 18.04 28.09 -12.15
C LEU A 354 19.09 27.01 -11.89
N LYS A 355 19.77 27.08 -10.74
CA LYS A 355 20.83 26.15 -10.36
C LYS A 355 20.34 24.70 -10.39
N ALA A 356 19.19 24.42 -9.75
CA ALA A 356 18.56 23.10 -9.76
C ALA A 356 18.28 22.58 -11.19
N VAL A 357 17.86 23.45 -12.11
CA VAL A 357 17.56 23.05 -13.50
C VAL A 357 18.83 22.72 -14.28
N ARG A 358 19.86 23.58 -14.20
CA ARG A 358 21.16 23.34 -14.85
C ARG A 358 21.86 22.08 -14.34
N GLN A 359 21.69 21.78 -13.05
CA GLN A 359 22.27 20.60 -12.40
C GLN A 359 21.41 19.33 -12.55
N ARG A 360 20.24 19.41 -13.20
CA ARG A 360 19.27 18.31 -13.34
C ARG A 360 18.77 17.78 -11.98
N HIS A 361 18.61 18.65 -11.01
CA HIS A 361 18.07 18.39 -9.69
C HIS A 361 16.61 18.86 -9.54
N VAL A 362 15.83 18.72 -10.60
CA VAL A 362 14.38 18.90 -10.58
C VAL A 362 13.73 17.52 -10.55
N TYR A 363 13.04 17.23 -9.46
CA TYR A 363 12.41 15.94 -9.19
C TYR A 363 10.90 16.08 -9.32
N HIS A 364 10.32 15.37 -10.29
CA HIS A 364 8.88 15.31 -10.41
C HIS A 364 8.29 14.40 -9.34
N ILE A 365 7.40 14.95 -8.52
CA ILE A 365 6.66 14.21 -7.50
C ILE A 365 5.17 14.24 -7.81
N LEU A 366 4.46 13.19 -7.39
CA LEU A 366 3.01 13.07 -7.60
C LEU A 366 2.22 13.58 -6.40
N SER A 367 0.91 13.76 -6.57
CA SER A 367 0.03 14.11 -5.43
C SER A 367 -0.08 12.98 -4.41
N ASP A 368 -0.14 11.72 -4.84
CA ASP A 368 -0.04 10.55 -3.96
C ASP A 368 1.42 10.06 -3.94
N PRO A 369 2.11 9.95 -2.79
CA PRO A 369 1.62 10.14 -1.42
C PRO A 369 1.71 11.58 -0.87
N TRP A 370 2.38 12.50 -1.56
CA TRP A 370 2.83 13.79 -1.01
C TRP A 370 1.76 14.75 -0.50
N PHE A 371 0.48 14.53 -0.81
CA PHE A 371 -0.65 15.38 -0.42
C PHE A 371 -1.52 14.74 0.67
N GLU A 372 -1.30 13.46 0.99
CA GLU A 372 -2.03 12.77 2.05
C GLU A 372 -1.28 12.85 3.38
N TYR A 373 -2.00 13.11 4.47
CA TYR A 373 -1.45 13.08 5.82
C TYR A 373 -1.96 11.85 6.59
N SER A 374 -1.19 10.77 6.57
CA SER A 374 -1.47 9.52 7.27
C SER A 374 -0.18 8.74 7.55
N ALA A 375 -0.24 7.76 8.46
CA ALA A 375 0.89 6.87 8.75
C ALA A 375 1.41 6.09 7.52
N VAL A 376 0.54 5.74 6.58
CA VAL A 376 0.92 5.05 5.34
C VAL A 376 1.48 6.01 4.30
N ALA A 377 0.93 7.21 4.19
CA ALA A 377 1.45 8.22 3.28
C ALA A 377 2.87 8.67 3.69
N THR A 378 3.13 8.90 4.98
CA THR A 378 4.44 9.38 5.46
C THR A 378 5.55 8.37 5.22
N ILE A 379 5.31 7.06 5.42
CA ILE A 379 6.31 6.04 5.11
C ILE A 379 6.59 5.94 3.60
N ARG A 380 5.57 6.16 2.75
CA ARG A 380 5.73 6.19 1.29
C ARG A 380 6.47 7.45 0.82
N MET A 381 6.18 8.62 1.39
CA MET A 381 6.96 9.84 1.13
C MET A 381 8.44 9.64 1.49
N LEU A 382 8.73 8.98 2.62
CA LEU A 382 10.10 8.65 3.01
C LEU A 382 10.80 7.73 2.00
N ASP A 383 10.09 6.73 1.49
CA ASP A 383 10.60 5.83 0.45
C ASP A 383 10.89 6.55 -0.87
N GLU A 384 9.96 7.42 -1.29
CA GLU A 384 10.12 8.21 -2.50
C GLU A 384 11.25 9.22 -2.35
N ALA A 385 11.37 9.88 -1.20
CA ALA A 385 12.51 10.78 -0.91
C ALA A 385 13.85 10.04 -1.01
N LEU A 386 13.96 8.83 -0.44
CA LEU A 386 15.17 8.02 -0.54
C LEU A 386 15.51 7.69 -2.00
N LEU A 387 14.51 7.29 -2.78
CA LEU A 387 14.69 6.98 -4.21
C LEU A 387 15.13 8.22 -5.00
N LEU A 388 14.43 9.34 -4.85
CA LEU A 388 14.70 10.58 -5.59
C LEU A 388 16.11 11.10 -5.32
N PHE A 389 16.55 11.05 -4.06
CA PHE A 389 17.80 11.67 -3.65
C PHE A 389 19.01 10.76 -3.75
N THR A 390 18.84 9.44 -3.62
CA THR A 390 19.97 8.50 -3.58
C THR A 390 19.96 7.48 -4.72
N GLY A 391 18.86 7.38 -5.47
CA GLY A 391 18.64 6.33 -6.48
C GLY A 391 18.38 4.94 -5.89
N LYS A 392 18.41 4.77 -4.56
CA LYS A 392 18.14 3.49 -3.91
C LYS A 392 16.65 3.30 -3.72
N CYS A 393 16.10 2.22 -4.28
CA CYS A 393 14.74 1.81 -3.99
C CYS A 393 14.74 0.89 -2.75
N PRO A 394 14.15 1.30 -1.61
CA PRO A 394 14.09 0.48 -0.40
C PRO A 394 13.10 -0.70 -0.53
N ASN A 395 12.18 -0.65 -1.50
CA ASN A 395 11.21 -1.70 -1.78
C ASN A 395 11.66 -2.56 -2.97
N ALA A 396 11.69 -3.88 -2.80
CA ALA A 396 12.02 -4.82 -3.87
C ALA A 396 10.93 -4.93 -4.95
N PHE A 397 9.77 -4.29 -4.74
CA PHE A 397 8.67 -4.20 -5.69
C PHE A 397 8.55 -2.76 -6.16
N GLN A 398 8.52 -2.57 -7.49
CA GLN A 398 8.16 -1.30 -8.10
C GLN A 398 6.73 -0.97 -7.67
N ASP A 399 6.59 0.09 -6.87
CA ASP A 399 5.38 0.89 -6.95
C ASP A 399 5.36 1.43 -8.39
N ASN A 400 4.39 0.98 -9.21
CA ASN A 400 4.22 1.43 -10.60
C ASN A 400 3.75 2.90 -10.70
N VAL A 401 4.10 3.70 -9.69
CA VAL A 401 3.71 5.10 -9.49
C VAL A 401 4.46 5.99 -10.48
N HIS A 402 5.69 5.63 -10.84
CA HIS A 402 6.43 6.27 -11.92
C HIS A 402 6.38 5.33 -13.12
N GLY A 403 5.55 5.65 -14.12
CA GLY A 403 5.60 4.99 -15.42
C GLY A 403 7.04 4.89 -15.94
N GLU A 404 7.31 3.91 -16.80
CA GLU A 404 8.64 3.64 -17.35
C GLU A 404 9.35 4.95 -17.72
N PHE A 405 10.46 5.25 -17.03
CA PHE A 405 11.34 6.32 -17.45
C PHE A 405 11.91 5.90 -18.81
N ASP A 406 11.33 6.42 -19.89
CA ASP A 406 11.97 6.43 -21.19
C ASP A 406 13.34 7.10 -21.00
N ARG A 407 14.39 6.28 -21.02
CA ARG A 407 15.76 6.73 -21.21
C ARG A 407 15.86 7.21 -22.65
N ILE A 408 15.77 8.52 -22.86
CA ILE A 408 16.27 9.19 -24.06
C ILE A 408 17.29 10.24 -23.63
#